data_AF-A0A929IEJ6-F1
#
_entry.id   AF-A0A929IEJ6-F1
#
_cell.length_a   1.000
_cell.length_b   1.000
_cell.length_c   1.000
_cell.angle_alpha   90.00
_cell.angle_beta   90.00
_cell.angle_gamma   90.00
#
_symmetry.space_group_name_H-M   'P 1'
#
loop_
_entity.id
_entity.type
_entity.pdbx_description
1 polymer ?
#
loop_
_entity_poly.entity_id
_entity_poly.type
_entity_poly.pdbx_seq_one_letter_code
_entity_poly.pdbx_strand_id
1 'polypeptide(L)'
;DLLRDALFETPPYSAQKILESIFSTQKLRSAVEEQRKTASTYGDVAKRLGQLNTEIEVEQFNRLLPAFIQNFVEKSSQYMGLQIEGDLNEAARFSITGEEGQWLRNLAESLSNGLPDYLSVHGNISLPNQEGAKVAFLRPGDMIFDALCQEVMNRFQKDIQRGAVFCDPKAEEPYYTAVYICQLGESSSISDKGHGSSLSNLMDRRLIGLKWDESGEFDICPPNHLLALHAAPPAALWKAGNLLRNPEEHVAKADVYARMVAETTYLQQTRAAFQADTSSRMDDLMRGFDFLFSELAERRSELARSVRQGDLKAANELEEVKKEQAELEEEKAKTLVFEQRRPEQLEISRMERIAVALVVPDPSPETIETYDKNIEDMAMRIARNFEVDRYKARVYDVSSPHLARGYDLESHRCNGEKVAIEVKGRAGRGPVHLTENEWPTAVNVRDKYWLYVVVDCATNPTLYRVQDPAFKLAVKSRKSFTVNIGDVIRAAEPD
;
A
#
# COMPACT_ATOMS: atom_id res chain seq x y z
N ASP A 1 2.85 -13.64 40.52
CA ASP A 1 1.75 -14.59 40.29
C ASP A 1 1.93 -15.43 39.03
N LEU A 2 2.22 -14.86 37.84
CA LEU A 2 2.51 -15.65 36.62
C LEU A 2 3.72 -16.62 36.71
N LEU A 3 4.73 -16.31 37.53
CA LEU A 3 5.87 -17.21 37.78
C LEU A 3 5.51 -18.44 38.62
N ARG A 4 4.41 -18.38 39.38
CA ARG A 4 3.99 -19.45 40.29
C ARG A 4 3.15 -20.49 39.54
N ASP A 5 2.32 -20.06 38.60
CA ASP A 5 1.44 -20.94 37.83
C ASP A 5 2.21 -21.77 36.78
N ALA A 6 3.32 -21.25 36.24
CA ALA A 6 4.17 -21.97 35.30
C ALA A 6 4.94 -23.15 35.92
N LEU A 7 5.06 -23.21 37.24
CA LEU A 7 5.84 -24.22 37.96
C LEU A 7 5.03 -25.46 38.37
N PHE A 8 3.69 -25.42 38.32
CA PHE A 8 2.87 -26.47 38.95
C PHE A 8 1.89 -27.25 38.05
N GLU A 9 1.74 -26.93 36.75
CA GLU A 9 0.69 -27.61 35.94
C GLU A 9 1.09 -28.26 34.60
N THR A 10 2.36 -28.32 34.18
CA THR A 10 2.73 -29.12 32.97
C THR A 10 4.14 -29.71 33.03
N PRO A 11 4.40 -30.84 32.34
CA PRO A 11 5.66 -31.58 32.44
C PRO A 11 6.90 -30.73 32.08
N PRO A 12 8.07 -31.03 32.66
CA PRO A 12 9.18 -30.08 32.84
C PRO A 12 9.80 -29.50 31.55
N TYR A 13 9.49 -30.06 30.39
CA TYR A 13 10.10 -29.66 29.11
C TYR A 13 9.39 -28.48 28.42
N SER A 14 8.08 -28.29 28.63
CA SER A 14 7.32 -27.17 28.02
C SER A 14 7.53 -25.86 28.78
N ALA A 15 7.60 -25.92 30.12
CA ALA A 15 7.83 -24.75 30.96
C ALA A 15 9.23 -24.13 30.74
N GLN A 16 10.26 -24.94 30.47
CA GLN A 16 11.62 -24.47 30.16
C GLN A 16 11.66 -23.65 28.86
N LYS A 17 11.01 -24.11 27.78
CA LYS A 17 10.94 -23.36 26.51
C LYS A 17 10.18 -22.05 26.63
N ILE A 18 9.11 -22.01 27.44
CA ILE A 18 8.32 -20.80 27.66
C ILE A 18 9.12 -19.79 28.49
N LEU A 19 9.84 -20.25 29.52
CA LEU A 19 10.72 -19.40 30.31
C LEU A 19 11.91 -18.87 29.50
N GLU A 20 12.54 -19.69 28.64
CA GLU A 20 13.60 -19.23 27.74
C GLU A 20 13.10 -18.23 26.70
N SER A 21 11.86 -18.37 26.19
CA SER A 21 11.29 -17.38 25.27
C SER A 21 10.96 -16.05 25.98
N ILE A 22 10.50 -16.11 27.23
CA ILE A 22 10.24 -14.92 28.05
C ILE A 22 11.55 -14.22 28.42
N PHE A 23 12.59 -14.96 28.81
CA PHE A 23 13.90 -14.36 29.13
C PHE A 23 14.64 -13.82 27.90
N SER A 24 14.49 -14.45 26.72
CA SER A 24 15.08 -13.95 25.47
C SER A 24 14.37 -12.69 24.97
N THR A 25 13.04 -12.61 25.08
CA THR A 25 12.27 -11.40 24.75
C THR A 25 12.55 -10.24 25.71
N GLN A 26 12.78 -10.52 27.00
CA GLN A 26 13.13 -9.49 27.98
C GLN A 26 14.56 -8.95 27.77
N LYS A 27 15.53 -9.83 27.44
CA LYS A 27 16.88 -9.43 27.06
C LYS A 27 16.92 -8.62 25.75
N LEU A 28 16.08 -8.98 24.78
CA LEU A 28 15.90 -8.20 23.55
C LEU A 28 15.35 -6.81 23.86
N ARG A 29 14.34 -6.69 24.73
CA ARG A 29 13.81 -5.38 25.14
C ARG A 29 14.82 -4.52 25.88
N SER A 30 15.61 -5.09 26.79
CA SER A 30 16.66 -4.34 27.50
C SER A 30 17.78 -3.89 26.56
N ALA A 31 18.18 -4.74 25.61
CA ALA A 31 19.17 -4.39 24.60
C ALA A 31 18.67 -3.28 23.66
N VAL A 32 17.38 -3.33 23.29
CA VAL A 32 16.72 -2.29 22.49
C VAL A 32 16.60 -0.98 23.27
N GLU A 33 16.29 -1.00 24.57
CA GLU A 33 16.25 0.21 25.41
C GLU A 33 17.63 0.82 25.65
N GLU A 34 18.67 -0.01 25.75
CA GLU A 34 20.05 0.45 25.90
C GLU A 34 20.58 1.06 24.59
N GLN A 35 20.21 0.48 23.43
CA GLN A 35 20.38 1.09 22.11
C GLN A 35 19.56 2.40 21.95
N ARG A 36 18.38 2.48 22.56
CA ARG A 36 17.51 3.67 22.54
C ARG A 36 18.10 4.84 23.34
N LYS A 37 18.81 4.56 24.44
CA LYS A 37 19.51 5.56 25.26
C LYS A 37 20.83 6.02 24.65
N THR A 38 21.55 5.15 23.94
CA THR A 38 22.79 5.52 23.23
C THR A 38 22.51 6.34 21.97
N ALA A 39 21.38 6.10 21.30
CA ALA A 39 20.95 6.82 20.10
C ALA A 39 20.51 8.28 20.32
N SER A 40 20.37 8.77 21.55
CA SER A 40 19.86 10.13 21.82
C SER A 40 20.90 11.25 21.79
N THR A 41 22.15 10.97 21.36
CA THR A 41 23.27 11.92 21.53
C THR A 41 23.92 12.40 20.23
N TYR A 42 23.56 11.84 19.07
CA TYR A 42 24.08 12.26 17.77
C TYR A 42 22.91 12.51 16.80
N GLY A 43 23.12 13.35 15.78
CA GLY A 43 22.11 13.93 14.87
C GLY A 43 21.26 12.98 14.00
N ASP A 44 20.91 11.79 14.52
CA ASP A 44 20.12 10.73 13.89
C ASP A 44 18.62 11.02 13.81
N VAL A 45 18.13 12.10 14.42
CA VAL A 45 16.70 12.44 14.44
C VAL A 45 16.17 12.69 13.02
N ALA A 46 16.94 13.32 12.14
CA ALA A 46 16.55 13.55 10.75
C ALA A 46 16.55 12.25 9.92
N LYS A 47 17.55 11.38 10.10
CA LYS A 47 17.63 10.06 9.43
C LYS A 47 16.50 9.12 9.89
N ARG A 48 16.19 9.14 11.20
CA ARG A 48 15.07 8.36 11.75
C ARG A 48 13.72 8.94 11.40
N LEU A 49 13.54 10.26 11.25
CA LEU A 49 12.26 10.83 10.80
C LEU A 49 11.86 10.36 9.41
N GLY A 50 12.81 10.26 8.48
CA GLY A 50 12.59 9.68 7.15
C GLY A 50 12.19 8.21 7.24
N GLN A 51 12.98 7.40 7.95
CA GLN A 51 12.70 5.98 8.16
C GLN A 51 11.36 5.74 8.87
N LEU A 52 11.04 6.52 9.90
CA LEU A 52 9.78 6.44 10.65
C LEU A 52 8.58 6.83 9.78
N ASN A 53 8.70 7.85 8.92
CA ASN A 53 7.62 8.20 7.99
C ASN A 53 7.39 7.08 6.97
N THR A 54 8.47 6.48 6.43
CA THR A 54 8.35 5.34 5.51
C THR A 54 7.77 4.12 6.22
N GLU A 55 8.15 3.85 7.47
CA GLU A 55 7.57 2.79 8.30
C GLU A 55 6.09 3.03 8.59
N ILE A 56 5.69 4.27 8.91
CA ILE A 56 4.28 4.65 9.12
C ILE A 56 3.48 4.49 7.82
N GLU A 57 4.01 4.92 6.69
CA GLU A 57 3.37 4.75 5.38
C GLU A 57 3.23 3.27 5.05
N VAL A 58 4.28 2.47 5.21
CA VAL A 58 4.25 1.02 5.00
C VAL A 58 3.25 0.34 5.92
N GLU A 59 3.16 0.74 7.20
CA GLU A 59 2.16 0.22 8.12
C GLU A 59 0.73 0.61 7.69
N GLN A 60 0.50 1.87 7.27
CA GLN A 60 -0.80 2.30 6.76
C GLN A 60 -1.18 1.53 5.48
N PHE A 61 -0.24 1.39 4.54
CA PHE A 61 -0.46 0.61 3.32
C PHE A 61 -0.75 -0.86 3.64
N ASN A 62 0.00 -1.49 4.54
CA ASN A 62 -0.25 -2.88 4.94
C ASN A 62 -1.63 -3.06 5.60
N ARG A 63 -2.14 -2.06 6.33
CA ARG A 63 -3.47 -2.08 6.95
C ARG A 63 -4.62 -1.86 5.93
N LEU A 64 -4.37 -1.12 4.85
CA LEU A 64 -5.39 -0.78 3.86
C LEU A 64 -5.41 -1.73 2.65
N LEU A 65 -4.28 -2.37 2.33
CA LEU A 65 -4.12 -3.19 1.14
C LEU A 65 -5.13 -4.35 1.05
N PRO A 66 -5.43 -5.10 2.13
CA PRO A 66 -6.44 -6.16 2.06
C PRO A 66 -7.82 -5.64 1.63
N ALA A 67 -8.22 -4.44 2.07
CA ALA A 67 -9.48 -3.81 1.70
C ALA A 67 -9.56 -3.50 0.20
N PHE A 68 -8.47 -2.97 -0.36
CA PHE A 68 -8.38 -2.67 -1.79
C PHE A 68 -8.37 -3.94 -2.64
N ILE A 69 -7.61 -4.96 -2.24
CA ILE A 69 -7.56 -6.26 -2.93
C ILE A 69 -8.95 -6.90 -2.92
N GLN A 70 -9.60 -6.96 -1.76
CA GLN A 70 -10.94 -7.51 -1.62
C GLN A 70 -11.94 -6.81 -2.55
N ASN A 71 -11.99 -5.48 -2.50
CA ASN A 71 -12.89 -4.69 -3.34
C ASN A 71 -12.61 -4.91 -4.84
N PHE A 72 -11.33 -4.95 -5.23
CA PHE A 72 -10.95 -5.21 -6.61
C PHE A 72 -11.39 -6.60 -7.09
N VAL A 73 -11.14 -7.64 -6.28
CA VAL A 73 -11.48 -9.02 -6.60
C VAL A 73 -13.00 -9.21 -6.68
N GLU A 74 -13.77 -8.67 -5.73
CA GLU A 74 -15.23 -8.73 -5.75
C GLU A 74 -15.84 -7.98 -6.95
N LYS A 75 -15.31 -6.81 -7.32
CA LYS A 75 -15.82 -6.04 -8.46
C LYS A 75 -15.47 -6.67 -9.80
N SER A 76 -14.27 -7.25 -9.91
CA SER A 76 -13.79 -7.86 -11.15
C SER A 76 -14.36 -9.26 -11.37
N SER A 77 -14.73 -10.00 -10.32
CA SER A 77 -15.12 -11.41 -10.42
C SER A 77 -16.28 -11.63 -11.40
N GLN A 78 -17.29 -10.75 -11.35
CA GLN A 78 -18.48 -10.78 -12.21
C GLN A 78 -18.18 -10.66 -13.71
N TYR A 79 -17.02 -10.09 -14.08
CA TYR A 79 -16.62 -9.85 -15.46
C TYR A 79 -15.49 -10.77 -15.93
N MET A 80 -14.97 -11.62 -15.05
CA MET A 80 -13.77 -12.44 -15.29
C MET A 80 -14.08 -13.93 -15.26
N GLY A 81 -15.37 -14.32 -15.26
CA GLY A 81 -15.79 -15.71 -15.12
C GLY A 81 -15.34 -16.34 -13.80
N LEU A 82 -15.42 -15.56 -12.73
CA LEU A 82 -14.96 -15.93 -11.40
C LEU A 82 -16.14 -15.88 -10.42
N GLN A 83 -16.45 -17.00 -9.78
CA GLN A 83 -17.44 -17.06 -8.71
C GLN A 83 -16.74 -17.23 -7.36
N ILE A 84 -17.09 -16.33 -6.44
CA ILE A 84 -16.55 -16.26 -5.08
C ILE A 84 -17.71 -16.40 -4.11
N GLU A 85 -17.68 -17.43 -3.28
CA GLU A 85 -18.69 -17.68 -2.25
C GLU A 85 -18.08 -17.61 -0.85
N GLY A 86 -18.57 -16.70 -0.01
CA GLY A 86 -18.06 -16.46 1.35
C GLY A 86 -17.33 -15.13 1.48
N ASP A 87 -16.60 -14.95 2.59
CA ASP A 87 -15.83 -13.74 2.88
C ASP A 87 -14.34 -13.95 2.56
N LEU A 88 -13.77 -13.06 1.74
CA LEU A 88 -12.35 -13.06 1.40
C LEU A 88 -11.44 -12.73 2.60
N ASN A 89 -11.98 -12.12 3.67
CA ASN A 89 -11.24 -11.94 4.93
C ASN A 89 -11.03 -13.24 5.70
N GLU A 90 -11.90 -14.22 5.46
CA GLU A 90 -11.72 -15.60 5.89
C GLU A 90 -11.21 -16.38 4.67
N ALA A 91 -11.87 -17.47 4.30
CA ALA A 91 -11.55 -18.22 3.09
C ALA A 91 -12.81 -18.32 2.23
N ALA A 92 -12.82 -17.60 1.11
CA ALA A 92 -13.92 -17.64 0.16
C ALA A 92 -13.70 -18.76 -0.86
N ARG A 93 -14.74 -19.58 -1.09
CA ARG A 93 -14.70 -20.66 -2.07
C ARG A 93 -14.57 -20.06 -3.47
N PHE A 94 -13.66 -20.62 -4.25
CA PHE A 94 -13.31 -20.17 -5.58
C PHE A 94 -13.77 -21.18 -6.62
N SER A 95 -14.42 -20.69 -7.68
CA SER A 95 -14.76 -21.53 -8.83
C SER A 95 -14.77 -20.72 -10.14
N ILE A 96 -14.42 -21.40 -11.23
CA ILE A 96 -14.45 -20.84 -12.58
C ILE A 96 -15.85 -20.96 -13.17
N THR A 97 -16.36 -19.87 -13.74
CA THR A 97 -17.67 -19.82 -14.39
C THR A 97 -17.59 -19.28 -15.82
N GLY A 98 -18.46 -19.80 -16.69
CA GLY A 98 -18.60 -19.34 -18.07
C GLY A 98 -17.36 -19.52 -18.96
N GLU A 99 -17.44 -18.96 -20.17
CA GLU A 99 -16.30 -18.88 -21.11
C GLU A 99 -15.30 -17.80 -20.68
N GLU A 100 -15.76 -16.77 -19.99
CA GLU A 100 -14.95 -15.65 -19.51
C GLU A 100 -13.82 -16.07 -18.57
N GLY A 101 -13.95 -17.21 -17.90
CA GLY A 101 -12.95 -17.81 -17.01
C GLY A 101 -11.91 -18.68 -17.70
N GLN A 102 -11.83 -18.68 -19.03
CA GLN A 102 -10.83 -19.46 -19.78
C GLN A 102 -9.38 -19.12 -19.39
N TRP A 103 -9.10 -17.85 -19.08
CA TRP A 103 -7.78 -17.41 -18.63
C TRP A 103 -7.34 -18.12 -17.33
N LEU A 104 -8.27 -18.40 -16.41
CA LEU A 104 -8.00 -19.18 -15.19
C LEU A 104 -7.68 -20.64 -15.51
N ARG A 105 -8.36 -21.23 -16.50
CA ARG A 105 -8.04 -22.61 -16.95
C ARG A 105 -6.65 -22.68 -17.55
N ASN A 106 -6.27 -21.70 -18.37
CA ASN A 106 -4.92 -21.59 -18.92
C ASN A 106 -3.88 -21.34 -17.81
N LEU A 107 -4.21 -20.54 -16.80
CA LEU A 107 -3.36 -20.34 -15.63
C LEU A 107 -3.21 -21.62 -14.81
N ALA A 108 -4.25 -22.45 -14.70
CA ALA A 108 -4.19 -23.72 -14.00
C ALA A 108 -3.14 -24.67 -14.60
N GLU A 109 -2.93 -24.62 -15.92
CA GLU A 109 -1.93 -25.43 -16.63
C GLU A 109 -0.49 -25.01 -16.30
N SER A 110 -0.26 -23.74 -15.97
CA SER A 110 1.06 -23.24 -15.58
C SER A 110 1.37 -23.43 -14.09
N LEU A 111 0.35 -23.70 -13.28
CA LEU A 111 0.48 -23.97 -11.85
C LEU A 111 0.79 -25.44 -11.61
N SER A 112 1.97 -25.75 -11.07
CA SER A 112 2.40 -27.12 -10.74
C SER A 112 1.44 -27.86 -9.81
N ASN A 113 0.72 -27.12 -8.96
CA ASN A 113 -0.22 -27.66 -7.99
C ASN A 113 -1.70 -27.45 -8.38
N GLY A 114 -2.00 -27.00 -9.60
CA GLY A 114 -3.34 -26.61 -10.03
C GLY A 114 -3.87 -25.37 -9.28
N LEU A 115 -5.14 -25.04 -9.52
CA LEU A 115 -5.81 -23.91 -8.86
C LEU A 115 -6.19 -24.23 -7.40
N PRO A 116 -6.20 -23.21 -6.52
CA PRO A 116 -6.67 -23.35 -5.15
C PRO A 116 -8.18 -23.56 -5.08
N ASP A 117 -8.67 -24.13 -3.98
CA ASP A 117 -10.10 -24.29 -3.70
C ASP A 117 -10.69 -23.02 -3.06
N TYR A 118 -9.85 -22.24 -2.36
CA TYR A 118 -10.23 -21.03 -1.64
C TYR A 118 -9.26 -19.89 -1.90
N LEU A 119 -9.79 -18.66 -1.83
CA LEU A 119 -9.02 -17.43 -1.89
C LEU A 119 -9.18 -16.65 -0.59
N SER A 120 -8.12 -15.95 -0.21
CA SER A 120 -8.16 -15.01 0.91
C SER A 120 -7.25 -13.81 0.68
N VAL A 121 -7.60 -12.67 1.27
CA VAL A 121 -6.70 -11.50 1.37
C VAL A 121 -5.81 -11.52 2.63
N HIS A 122 -5.76 -12.66 3.34
CA HIS A 122 -4.89 -12.85 4.51
C HIS A 122 -4.06 -14.15 4.39
N GLY A 123 -2.78 -14.09 4.81
CA GLY A 123 -1.83 -15.19 4.60
C GLY A 123 -1.90 -16.37 5.57
N ASN A 124 -2.61 -16.25 6.71
CA ASN A 124 -2.60 -17.25 7.79
C ASN A 124 -4.01 -17.73 8.16
N ILE A 125 -4.71 -18.34 7.21
CA ILE A 125 -6.03 -18.92 7.47
C ILE A 125 -5.96 -20.44 7.51
N SER A 126 -6.38 -20.98 8.65
CA SER A 126 -6.59 -22.40 8.83
C SER A 126 -8.08 -22.68 8.68
N LEU A 127 -8.45 -23.48 7.69
CA LEU A 127 -9.83 -23.97 7.51
C LEU A 127 -10.09 -25.09 8.54
N PRO A 128 -10.96 -24.89 9.54
CA PRO A 128 -11.33 -25.97 10.45
C PRO A 128 -12.06 -27.06 9.65
N ASN A 129 -11.69 -28.33 9.83
CA ASN A 129 -12.34 -29.51 9.25
C ASN A 129 -12.20 -29.71 7.72
N GLN A 130 -11.21 -29.08 7.07
CA GLN A 130 -10.85 -29.39 5.68
C GLN A 130 -9.35 -29.64 5.53
N GLU A 131 -8.90 -30.81 6.00
CA GLU A 131 -7.53 -31.27 5.79
C GLU A 131 -7.28 -31.45 4.28
N GLY A 132 -6.41 -30.62 3.69
CA GLY A 132 -6.00 -30.69 2.28
C GLY A 132 -6.60 -29.62 1.35
N ALA A 133 -7.53 -28.78 1.83
CA ALA A 133 -8.04 -27.65 1.04
C ALA A 133 -6.94 -26.62 0.77
N LYS A 134 -6.75 -26.25 -0.50
CA LYS A 134 -5.73 -25.26 -0.90
C LYS A 134 -6.31 -23.85 -0.80
N VAL A 135 -5.75 -23.03 0.07
CA VAL A 135 -6.07 -21.59 0.17
C VAL A 135 -4.94 -20.80 -0.49
N ALA A 136 -5.26 -19.95 -1.46
CA ALA A 136 -4.31 -18.97 -1.97
C ALA A 136 -4.52 -17.61 -1.29
N PHE A 137 -3.42 -17.06 -0.78
CA PHE A 137 -3.36 -15.68 -0.34
C PHE A 137 -3.27 -14.78 -1.58
N LEU A 138 -4.11 -13.75 -1.65
CA LEU A 138 -4.12 -12.74 -2.70
C LEU A 138 -3.35 -11.52 -2.23
N ARG A 139 -2.23 -11.25 -2.90
CA ARG A 139 -1.41 -10.05 -2.71
C ARG A 139 -0.69 -9.70 -4.01
N PRO A 140 -0.26 -8.44 -4.19
CA PRO A 140 0.66 -8.07 -5.24
C PRO A 140 1.90 -8.99 -5.25
N GLY A 141 2.25 -9.49 -6.43
CA GLY A 141 3.35 -10.44 -6.63
C GLY A 141 2.92 -11.92 -6.63
N ASP A 142 1.69 -12.24 -6.22
CA ASP A 142 1.16 -13.60 -6.34
C ASP A 142 0.56 -13.85 -7.72
N MET A 143 0.86 -15.01 -8.29
CA MET A 143 0.53 -15.35 -9.68
C MET A 143 -0.95 -15.19 -10.02
N ILE A 144 -1.86 -15.59 -9.11
CA ILE A 144 -3.31 -15.52 -9.35
C ILE A 144 -3.78 -14.06 -9.35
N PHE A 145 -3.30 -13.27 -8.39
CA PHE A 145 -3.70 -11.87 -8.27
C PHE A 145 -3.14 -11.03 -9.41
N ASP A 146 -1.86 -11.23 -9.76
CA ASP A 146 -1.22 -10.51 -10.86
C ASP A 146 -1.84 -10.91 -12.22
N ALA A 147 -2.17 -12.19 -12.41
CA ALA A 147 -2.88 -12.65 -13.61
C ALA A 147 -4.29 -12.04 -13.70
N LEU A 148 -5.03 -11.96 -12.57
CA LEU A 148 -6.33 -11.27 -12.53
C LEU A 148 -6.18 -9.79 -12.91
N CYS A 149 -5.19 -9.10 -12.34
CA CYS A 149 -4.91 -7.70 -12.68
C CYS A 149 -4.63 -7.54 -14.18
N GLN A 150 -3.79 -8.41 -14.74
CA GLN A 150 -3.42 -8.38 -16.15
C GLN A 150 -4.62 -8.64 -17.06
N GLU A 151 -5.45 -9.64 -16.73
CA GLU A 151 -6.64 -9.96 -17.51
C GLU A 151 -7.67 -8.81 -17.48
N VAL A 152 -7.89 -8.21 -16.31
CA VAL A 152 -8.76 -7.03 -16.16
C VAL A 152 -8.25 -5.87 -17.01
N MET A 153 -6.95 -5.58 -16.94
CA MET A 153 -6.34 -4.52 -17.76
C MET A 153 -6.50 -4.79 -19.26
N ASN A 154 -6.23 -6.02 -19.71
CA ASN A 154 -6.35 -6.40 -21.12
C ASN A 154 -7.79 -6.30 -21.63
N ARG A 155 -8.76 -6.78 -20.84
CA ARG A 155 -10.17 -6.84 -21.23
C ARG A 155 -10.78 -5.44 -21.36
N PHE A 156 -10.49 -4.56 -20.40
CA PHE A 156 -11.07 -3.22 -20.36
C PHE A 156 -10.18 -2.13 -20.97
N GLN A 157 -9.00 -2.48 -21.51
CA GLN A 157 -8.07 -1.50 -22.08
C GLN A 157 -8.75 -0.58 -23.11
N LYS A 158 -9.56 -1.17 -24.01
CA LYS A 158 -10.25 -0.41 -25.08
C LYS A 158 -11.30 0.55 -24.52
N ASP A 159 -12.02 0.13 -23.49
CA ASP A 159 -13.04 0.96 -22.84
C ASP A 159 -12.39 2.12 -22.09
N ILE A 160 -11.28 1.85 -21.40
CA ILE A 160 -10.50 2.88 -20.72
C ILE A 160 -9.91 3.89 -21.73
N GLN A 161 -9.41 3.43 -22.87
CA GLN A 161 -8.88 4.29 -23.94
C GLN A 161 -9.96 5.18 -24.58
N ARG A 162 -11.18 4.66 -24.71
CA ARG A 162 -12.34 5.43 -25.20
C ARG A 162 -12.76 6.52 -24.21
N GLY A 163 -12.48 6.33 -22.93
CA GLY A 163 -12.85 7.22 -21.85
C GLY A 163 -14.30 7.04 -21.38
N ALA A 164 -14.61 7.63 -20.24
CA ALA A 164 -15.92 7.54 -19.60
C ALA A 164 -16.43 8.90 -19.13
N VAL A 165 -17.72 9.00 -18.86
CA VAL A 165 -18.36 10.21 -18.32
C VAL A 165 -18.90 9.89 -16.94
N PHE A 166 -18.65 10.75 -15.97
CA PHE A 166 -19.08 10.59 -14.59
C PHE A 166 -19.87 11.81 -14.09
N CYS A 167 -20.65 11.61 -13.03
CA CYS A 167 -21.32 12.65 -12.28
C CYS A 167 -20.60 12.91 -10.96
N ASP A 168 -20.37 14.19 -10.65
CA ASP A 168 -19.91 14.64 -9.32
C ASP A 168 -20.99 15.52 -8.69
N PRO A 169 -21.56 15.14 -7.53
CA PRO A 169 -22.55 15.96 -6.85
C PRO A 169 -21.97 17.20 -6.16
N LYS A 170 -20.65 17.26 -5.97
CA LYS A 170 -19.96 18.37 -5.29
C LYS A 170 -19.32 19.37 -6.25
N ALA A 171 -19.29 19.05 -7.54
CA ALA A 171 -18.77 19.94 -8.56
C ALA A 171 -19.79 21.01 -8.92
N GLU A 172 -19.32 22.25 -9.09
CA GLU A 172 -20.13 23.36 -9.63
C GLU A 172 -20.03 23.43 -11.15
N GLU A 173 -18.85 23.16 -11.70
CA GLU A 173 -18.53 23.22 -13.12
C GLU A 173 -18.05 21.85 -13.63
N PRO A 174 -18.25 21.53 -14.91
CA PRO A 174 -17.72 20.30 -15.50
C PRO A 174 -16.19 20.37 -15.62
N TYR A 175 -15.54 19.22 -15.53
CA TYR A 175 -14.09 19.12 -15.61
C TYR A 175 -13.66 17.76 -16.17
N TYR A 176 -12.48 17.72 -16.78
CA TYR A 176 -11.81 16.46 -17.12
C TYR A 176 -10.96 15.99 -15.95
N THR A 177 -10.79 14.68 -15.85
CA THR A 177 -9.76 14.08 -15.02
C THR A 177 -9.04 12.98 -15.78
N ALA A 178 -7.74 12.86 -15.58
CA ALA A 178 -6.92 11.82 -16.19
C ALA A 178 -5.96 11.22 -15.17
N VAL A 179 -5.64 9.94 -15.37
CA VAL A 179 -4.68 9.20 -14.56
C VAL A 179 -3.53 8.75 -15.44
N TYR A 180 -2.32 9.01 -14.99
CA TYR A 180 -1.08 8.67 -15.68
C TYR A 180 -0.24 7.72 -14.83
N ILE A 181 0.46 6.81 -15.48
CA ILE A 181 1.60 6.10 -14.90
C ILE A 181 2.87 6.87 -15.28
N CYS A 182 3.65 7.24 -14.27
CA CYS A 182 5.02 7.68 -14.41
C CYS A 182 5.95 6.60 -13.87
N GLN A 183 6.87 6.12 -14.70
CA GLN A 183 7.95 5.22 -14.29
C GLN A 183 9.25 5.99 -14.34
N LEU A 184 10.04 5.84 -13.28
CA LEU A 184 11.40 6.33 -13.19
C LEU A 184 12.36 5.15 -13.37
N GLY A 185 13.42 5.38 -14.12
CA GLY A 185 14.47 4.41 -14.34
C GLY A 185 15.83 5.08 -14.41
N GLU A 186 16.87 4.25 -14.35
CA GLU A 186 18.22 4.67 -14.68
C GLU A 186 18.41 4.60 -16.19
N SER A 187 19.02 5.65 -16.76
CA SER A 187 19.40 5.61 -18.16
C SER A 187 20.46 4.52 -18.36
N SER A 188 20.20 3.56 -19.24
CA SER A 188 21.14 2.49 -19.54
C SER A 188 22.47 3.08 -20.03
N SER A 189 23.57 2.74 -19.36
CA SER A 189 24.91 3.12 -19.83
C SER A 189 25.13 2.60 -21.25
N ILE A 190 25.88 3.36 -22.06
CA ILE A 190 26.04 3.18 -23.51
C ILE A 190 26.55 1.78 -23.92
N SER A 191 27.05 0.97 -22.98
CA SER A 191 27.55 -0.39 -23.19
C SER A 191 26.49 -1.48 -23.36
N ASP A 192 25.23 -1.25 -22.99
CA ASP A 192 24.17 -2.30 -22.99
C ASP A 192 23.15 -2.20 -24.14
N LYS A 193 23.48 -1.44 -25.20
CA LYS A 193 22.59 -1.23 -26.35
C LYS A 193 22.48 -2.43 -27.32
N GLY A 194 23.00 -3.61 -26.94
CA GLY A 194 23.05 -4.80 -27.79
C GLY A 194 21.79 -5.66 -27.77
N HIS A 195 21.00 -5.66 -26.70
CA HIS A 195 19.82 -6.53 -26.56
C HIS A 195 18.60 -5.72 -26.13
N GLY A 196 17.88 -5.19 -27.13
CA GLY A 196 16.50 -4.71 -27.03
C GLY A 196 16.18 -3.84 -25.82
N SER A 197 16.66 -2.59 -25.78
CA SER A 197 16.13 -1.45 -24.99
C SER A 197 15.34 -1.81 -23.73
N SER A 198 15.90 -2.67 -22.88
CA SER A 198 15.32 -2.97 -21.57
C SER A 198 16.10 -2.11 -20.59
N LEU A 199 15.47 -1.00 -20.18
CA LEU A 199 15.95 -0.20 -19.07
C LEU A 199 16.09 -1.14 -17.86
N SER A 200 17.33 -1.37 -17.43
CA SER A 200 17.65 -2.54 -16.60
C SER A 200 17.32 -2.38 -15.12
N ASN A 201 16.83 -1.22 -14.65
CA ASN A 201 16.37 -1.03 -13.27
C ASN A 201 15.16 -0.09 -13.22
N LEU A 202 13.95 -0.64 -13.15
CA LEU A 202 12.76 0.11 -12.75
C LEU A 202 12.90 0.49 -11.28
N MET A 203 12.99 1.79 -11.00
CA MET A 203 13.25 2.31 -9.65
C MET A 203 11.97 2.64 -8.91
N ASP A 204 11.10 3.40 -9.58
CA ASP A 204 9.87 3.90 -8.98
C ASP A 204 8.78 3.92 -10.04
N ARG A 205 7.54 3.67 -9.62
CA ARG A 205 6.35 3.73 -10.45
C ARG A 205 5.25 4.40 -9.65
N ARG A 206 4.79 5.54 -10.16
CA ARG A 206 3.77 6.36 -9.51
C ARG A 206 2.57 6.58 -10.41
N LEU A 207 1.42 6.77 -9.77
CA LEU A 207 0.22 7.27 -10.42
C LEU A 207 0.11 8.78 -10.21
N ILE A 208 -0.26 9.49 -11.27
CA ILE A 208 -0.48 10.93 -11.26
C ILE A 208 -1.91 11.16 -11.72
N GLY A 209 -2.75 11.70 -10.84
CA GLY A 209 -4.06 12.19 -11.23
C GLY A 209 -4.00 13.68 -11.52
N LEU A 210 -4.65 14.09 -12.60
CA LEU A 210 -4.87 15.49 -12.94
C LEU A 210 -6.36 15.74 -13.10
N LYS A 211 -6.80 16.93 -12.76
CA LYS A 211 -8.11 17.48 -13.10
C LYS A 211 -7.95 18.86 -13.73
N TRP A 212 -8.81 19.20 -14.68
CA TRP A 212 -8.82 20.53 -15.31
C TRP A 212 -10.21 20.85 -15.85
N ASP A 213 -10.59 22.11 -15.78
CA ASP A 213 -11.88 22.61 -16.24
C ASP A 213 -11.72 23.45 -17.53
N GLU A 214 -12.73 24.26 -17.87
CA GLU A 214 -12.70 25.14 -19.04
C GLU A 214 -11.70 26.30 -18.92
N SER A 215 -11.26 26.66 -17.71
CA SER A 215 -10.28 27.74 -17.50
C SER A 215 -8.89 27.37 -18.04
N GLY A 216 -8.62 26.07 -18.19
CA GLY A 216 -7.31 25.55 -18.58
C GLY A 216 -6.31 25.50 -17.43
N GLU A 217 -6.75 25.72 -16.19
CA GLU A 217 -5.94 25.45 -15.00
C GLU A 217 -5.91 23.94 -14.71
N PHE A 218 -4.71 23.41 -14.44
CA PHE A 218 -4.49 22.02 -14.11
C PHE A 218 -4.20 21.88 -12.62
N ASP A 219 -4.95 21.01 -11.97
CA ASP A 219 -4.77 20.65 -10.57
C ASP A 219 -4.35 19.19 -10.44
N ILE A 220 -3.41 18.92 -9.55
CA ILE A 220 -3.09 17.54 -9.15
C ILE A 220 -4.23 17.01 -8.28
N CYS A 221 -4.76 15.85 -8.65
CA CYS A 221 -5.77 15.14 -7.86
C CYS A 221 -5.34 13.70 -7.56
N PRO A 222 -5.78 13.12 -6.44
CA PRO A 222 -5.52 11.71 -6.17
C PRO A 222 -6.26 10.79 -7.17
N PRO A 223 -5.62 9.72 -7.66
CA PRO A 223 -6.26 8.78 -8.60
C PRO A 223 -7.54 8.14 -8.05
N ASN A 224 -7.63 7.97 -6.72
CA ASN A 224 -8.79 7.42 -6.03
C ASN A 224 -10.05 8.27 -6.18
N HIS A 225 -9.93 9.53 -6.62
CA HIS A 225 -11.08 10.41 -6.86
C HIS A 225 -12.12 9.76 -7.78
N LEU A 226 -11.66 9.07 -8.83
CA LEU A 226 -12.52 8.37 -9.79
C LEU A 226 -13.37 7.26 -9.14
N LEU A 227 -12.89 6.66 -8.04
CA LEU A 227 -13.60 5.57 -7.37
C LEU A 227 -14.83 6.05 -6.60
N ALA A 228 -14.89 7.34 -6.26
CA ALA A 228 -16.03 7.93 -5.58
C ALA A 228 -17.16 8.35 -6.55
N LEU A 229 -16.83 8.60 -7.82
CA LEU A 229 -17.75 9.14 -8.82
C LEU A 229 -18.72 8.08 -9.36
N HIS A 230 -19.89 8.54 -9.82
CA HIS A 230 -20.90 7.68 -10.44
C HIS A 230 -20.89 7.82 -11.97
N ALA A 231 -21.18 6.75 -12.71
CA ALA A 231 -21.26 6.81 -14.17
C ALA A 231 -22.39 7.74 -14.62
N ALA A 232 -22.09 8.69 -15.51
CA ALA A 232 -23.10 9.61 -16.00
C ALA A 232 -23.95 8.94 -17.11
N PRO A 233 -25.28 9.17 -17.13
CA PRO A 233 -26.09 8.78 -18.27
C PRO A 233 -25.65 9.59 -19.51
N PRO A 234 -25.75 9.03 -20.74
CA PRO A 234 -25.40 9.76 -21.96
C PRO A 234 -26.13 11.11 -22.10
N ALA A 235 -27.35 11.21 -21.55
CA ALA A 235 -28.14 12.42 -21.52
C ALA A 235 -27.55 13.54 -20.65
N ALA A 236 -26.58 13.28 -19.78
CA ALA A 236 -25.92 14.31 -18.98
C ALA A 236 -24.74 14.98 -19.70
N LEU A 237 -24.35 14.47 -20.87
CA LEU A 237 -23.18 14.96 -21.63
C LEU A 237 -23.29 16.44 -22.02
N TRP A 238 -24.51 16.95 -22.27
CA TRP A 238 -24.70 18.36 -22.64
C TRP A 238 -24.21 19.33 -21.55
N LYS A 239 -24.16 18.89 -20.28
CA LYS A 239 -23.64 19.69 -19.16
C LYS A 239 -22.14 19.97 -19.27
N ALA A 240 -21.40 19.22 -20.09
CA ALA A 240 -19.98 19.42 -20.29
C ALA A 240 -19.63 20.64 -21.16
N GLY A 241 -20.63 21.29 -21.78
CA GLY A 241 -20.44 22.61 -22.39
C GLY A 241 -19.30 22.69 -23.41
N ASN A 242 -18.36 23.62 -23.19
CA ASN A 242 -17.24 23.88 -24.09
C ASN A 242 -16.14 22.83 -23.97
N LEU A 243 -16.09 22.03 -22.91
CA LEU A 243 -15.13 20.92 -22.81
C LEU A 243 -15.28 19.87 -23.91
N LEU A 244 -16.46 19.82 -24.56
CA LEU A 244 -16.70 18.98 -25.73
C LEU A 244 -16.13 19.56 -27.03
N ARG A 245 -15.69 20.82 -27.02
CA ARG A 245 -15.01 21.44 -28.17
C ARG A 245 -13.54 21.03 -28.13
N ASN A 246 -13.07 20.38 -29.19
CA ASN A 246 -11.69 19.91 -29.32
C ASN A 246 -11.18 19.12 -28.09
N PRO A 247 -11.86 18.03 -27.68
CA PRO A 247 -11.48 17.26 -26.49
C PRO A 247 -10.03 16.73 -26.57
N GLU A 248 -9.58 16.39 -27.78
CA GLU A 248 -8.20 15.94 -28.03
C GLU A 248 -7.15 17.02 -27.68
N GLU A 249 -7.47 18.29 -27.91
CA GLU A 249 -6.56 19.41 -27.58
C GLU A 249 -6.47 19.61 -26.07
N HIS A 250 -7.59 19.51 -25.36
CA HIS A 250 -7.62 19.56 -23.90
C HIS A 250 -6.76 18.45 -23.28
N VAL A 251 -6.91 17.22 -23.78
CA VAL A 251 -6.14 16.06 -23.32
C VAL A 251 -4.66 16.20 -23.68
N ALA A 252 -4.31 16.67 -24.87
CA ALA A 252 -2.90 16.88 -25.26
C ALA A 252 -2.21 17.92 -24.35
N LYS A 253 -2.90 18.99 -23.96
CA LYS A 253 -2.38 19.96 -22.98
C LYS A 253 -2.16 19.31 -21.61
N ALA A 254 -3.10 18.46 -21.17
CA ALA A 254 -2.98 17.70 -19.93
C ALA A 254 -1.76 16.76 -19.95
N ASP A 255 -1.52 16.06 -21.08
CA ASP A 255 -0.38 15.16 -21.24
C ASP A 255 0.97 15.90 -21.11
N VAL A 256 1.07 17.12 -21.66
CA VAL A 256 2.26 17.98 -21.52
C VAL A 256 2.42 18.46 -20.08
N TYR A 257 1.34 18.89 -19.44
CA TYR A 257 1.36 19.32 -18.04
C TYR A 257 1.74 18.16 -17.10
N ALA A 258 1.20 16.96 -17.31
CA ALA A 258 1.53 15.77 -16.54
C ALA A 258 3.03 15.44 -16.61
N ARG A 259 3.61 15.54 -17.81
CA ARG A 259 5.06 15.36 -18.01
C ARG A 259 5.86 16.43 -17.27
N MET A 260 5.46 17.70 -17.38
CA MET A 260 6.11 18.80 -16.66
C MET A 260 6.10 18.58 -15.14
N VAL A 261 4.95 18.19 -14.57
CA VAL A 261 4.82 17.86 -13.14
C VAL A 261 5.74 16.70 -12.77
N ALA A 262 5.79 15.65 -13.59
CA ALA A 262 6.66 14.51 -13.35
C ALA A 262 8.14 14.89 -13.36
N GLU A 263 8.58 15.76 -14.28
CA GLU A 263 9.97 16.20 -14.40
C GLU A 263 10.38 17.17 -13.29
N THR A 264 9.51 18.12 -12.94
CA THR A 264 9.81 19.20 -11.99
C THR A 264 9.61 18.79 -10.53
N THR A 265 8.66 17.89 -10.28
CA THR A 265 8.31 17.45 -8.92
C THR A 265 8.88 16.07 -8.63
N TYR A 266 8.39 15.03 -9.31
CA TYR A 266 8.71 13.64 -8.92
C TYR A 266 10.14 13.24 -9.21
N LEU A 267 10.65 13.57 -10.40
CA LEU A 267 12.04 13.29 -10.76
C LEU A 267 12.99 14.07 -9.84
N GLN A 268 12.75 15.36 -9.59
CA GLN A 268 13.60 16.16 -8.70
C GLN A 268 13.57 15.67 -7.25
N GLN A 269 12.40 15.32 -6.72
CA GLN A 269 12.28 14.73 -5.38
C GLN A 269 13.05 13.42 -5.27
N THR A 270 12.94 12.54 -6.28
CA THR A 270 13.66 11.27 -6.30
C THR A 270 15.16 11.49 -6.40
N ARG A 271 15.61 12.42 -7.26
CA ARG A 271 17.02 12.81 -7.36
C ARG A 271 17.56 13.35 -6.05
N ALA A 272 16.83 14.23 -5.38
CA ALA A 272 17.22 14.79 -4.10
C ALA A 272 17.31 13.71 -3.00
N ALA A 273 16.35 12.78 -2.96
CA ALA A 273 16.38 11.65 -2.03
C ALA A 273 17.59 10.73 -2.29
N PHE A 274 17.85 10.39 -3.56
CA PHE A 274 19.04 9.61 -3.93
C PHE A 274 20.33 10.35 -3.58
N GLN A 275 20.44 11.65 -3.86
CA GLN A 275 21.61 12.47 -3.51
C GLN A 275 21.87 12.50 -1.99
N ALA A 276 20.81 12.59 -1.19
CA ALA A 276 20.93 12.54 0.27
C ALA A 276 21.50 11.18 0.74
N ASP A 277 21.05 10.09 0.12
CA ASP A 277 21.48 8.73 0.43
C ASP A 277 22.84 8.34 -0.16
N THR A 278 23.30 9.01 -1.24
CA THR A 278 24.55 8.71 -1.95
C THR A 278 25.74 8.69 -0.99
N SER A 279 25.84 9.66 -0.09
CA SER A 279 26.95 9.74 0.87
C SER A 279 27.07 8.47 1.72
N SER A 280 25.95 7.98 2.28
CA SER A 280 25.92 6.76 3.09
C SER A 280 26.29 5.53 2.27
N ARG A 281 25.75 5.40 1.05
CA ARG A 281 26.04 4.26 0.18
C ARG A 281 27.50 4.24 -0.27
N MET A 282 28.09 5.40 -0.54
CA MET A 282 29.50 5.51 -0.87
C MET A 282 30.38 5.07 0.31
N ASP A 283 30.06 5.48 1.53
CA ASP A 283 30.77 5.04 2.74
C ASP A 283 30.68 3.51 2.94
N ASP A 284 29.48 2.92 2.73
CA ASP A 284 29.27 1.47 2.79
C ASP A 284 30.11 0.72 1.74
N LEU A 285 30.12 1.21 0.50
CA LEU A 285 30.91 0.63 -0.59
C LEU A 285 32.40 0.75 -0.34
N MET A 286 32.86 1.90 0.15
CA MET A 286 34.27 2.10 0.52
C MET A 286 34.69 1.06 1.57
N ARG A 287 33.89 0.86 2.62
CA ARG A 287 34.14 -0.18 3.64
C ARG A 287 34.20 -1.58 3.03
N GLY A 288 33.27 -1.91 2.13
CA GLY A 288 33.24 -3.20 1.43
C GLY A 288 34.50 -3.46 0.61
N PHE A 289 34.93 -2.48 -0.19
CA PHE A 289 36.18 -2.61 -0.95
C PHE A 289 37.40 -2.67 -0.04
N ASP A 290 37.47 -1.86 1.01
CA ASP A 290 38.61 -1.86 1.93
C ASP A 290 38.77 -3.22 2.65
N PHE A 291 37.66 -3.90 2.92
CA PHE A 291 37.68 -5.30 3.40
C PHE A 291 38.29 -6.25 2.36
N LEU A 292 37.82 -6.21 1.11
CA LEU A 292 38.35 -7.05 0.03
C LEU A 292 39.84 -6.79 -0.25
N PHE A 293 40.25 -5.51 -0.24
CA PHE A 293 41.66 -5.13 -0.38
C PHE A 293 42.52 -5.67 0.76
N SER A 294 41.98 -5.70 1.99
CA SER A 294 42.70 -6.24 3.14
C SER A 294 42.94 -7.75 3.01
N GLU A 295 41.94 -8.51 2.55
CA GLU A 295 42.06 -9.96 2.29
C GLU A 295 43.07 -10.25 1.18
N LEU A 296 43.02 -9.51 0.07
CA LEU A 296 44.01 -9.64 -1.02
C LEU A 296 45.42 -9.24 -0.57
N ALA A 297 45.55 -8.21 0.27
CA ALA A 297 46.85 -7.77 0.79
C ALA A 297 47.48 -8.82 1.72
N GLU A 298 46.67 -9.48 2.56
CA GLU A 298 47.11 -10.59 3.41
C GLU A 298 47.60 -11.76 2.56
N ARG A 299 46.77 -12.22 1.60
CA ARG A 299 47.13 -13.31 0.67
C ARG A 299 48.40 -13.00 -0.13
N ARG A 300 48.53 -11.76 -0.61
CA ARG A 300 49.73 -11.28 -1.32
C ARG A 300 50.98 -11.33 -0.43
N SER A 301 50.87 -10.94 0.84
CA SER A 301 51.97 -10.96 1.81
C SER A 301 52.46 -12.38 2.08
N GLU A 302 51.52 -13.31 2.27
CA GLU A 302 51.82 -14.74 2.49
C GLU A 302 52.52 -15.36 1.28
N LEU A 303 51.96 -15.18 0.07
CA LEU A 303 52.57 -15.67 -1.16
C LEU A 303 53.94 -15.05 -1.40
N ALA A 304 54.12 -13.75 -1.15
CA ALA A 304 55.42 -13.10 -1.26
C ALA A 304 56.46 -13.67 -0.28
N ARG A 305 56.04 -14.13 0.91
CA ARG A 305 56.91 -14.84 1.85
C ARG A 305 57.29 -16.23 1.32
N SER A 306 56.35 -16.98 0.77
CA SER A 306 56.61 -18.31 0.18
C SER A 306 57.53 -18.24 -1.04
N VAL A 307 57.40 -17.22 -1.89
CA VAL A 307 58.32 -16.97 -3.02
C VAL A 307 59.74 -16.72 -2.53
N ARG A 308 59.93 -15.94 -1.46
CA ARG A 308 61.26 -15.72 -0.85
C ARG A 308 61.87 -17.00 -0.29
N GLN A 309 61.06 -18.00 0.05
CA GLN A 309 61.49 -19.32 0.52
C GLN A 309 61.80 -20.30 -0.63
N GLY A 310 61.62 -19.89 -1.90
CA GLY A 310 62.00 -20.66 -3.08
C GLY A 310 60.86 -21.45 -3.74
N ASP A 311 59.60 -21.20 -3.37
CA ASP A 311 58.45 -21.84 -4.01
C ASP A 311 58.09 -21.16 -5.35
N LEU A 312 58.33 -21.88 -6.45
CA LEU A 312 58.03 -21.41 -7.82
C LEU A 312 56.52 -21.37 -8.12
N LYS A 313 55.68 -22.19 -7.46
CA LYS A 313 54.22 -22.13 -7.66
C LYS A 313 53.61 -20.87 -7.05
N ALA A 314 54.12 -20.48 -5.88
CA ALA A 314 53.73 -19.24 -5.21
C ALA A 314 54.05 -17.99 -6.05
N ALA A 315 55.01 -18.05 -6.98
CA ALA A 315 55.35 -16.92 -7.85
C ALA A 315 54.26 -16.62 -8.88
N ASN A 316 53.70 -17.66 -9.50
CA ASN A 316 52.59 -17.52 -10.44
C ASN A 316 51.31 -17.07 -9.71
N GLU A 317 51.00 -17.66 -8.55
CA GLU A 317 49.84 -17.24 -7.74
C GLU A 317 49.96 -15.80 -7.23
N LEU A 318 51.18 -15.34 -6.90
CA LEU A 318 51.42 -13.95 -6.52
C LEU A 318 51.16 -12.98 -7.68
N GLU A 319 51.41 -13.39 -8.92
CA GLU A 319 51.16 -12.57 -10.11
C GLU A 319 49.65 -12.48 -10.41
N GLU A 320 48.91 -13.58 -10.27
CA GLU A 320 47.45 -13.58 -10.35
C GLU A 320 46.82 -12.67 -9.28
N VAL A 321 47.24 -12.76 -8.02
CA VAL A 321 46.72 -11.88 -6.94
C VAL A 321 47.02 -10.40 -7.19
N LYS A 322 48.16 -10.07 -7.81
CA LYS A 322 48.45 -8.67 -8.23
C LYS A 322 47.50 -8.20 -9.32
N LYS A 323 47.14 -9.09 -10.25
CA LYS A 323 46.20 -8.80 -11.32
C LYS A 323 44.78 -8.61 -10.75
N GLU A 324 44.33 -9.52 -9.87
CA GLU A 324 43.07 -9.38 -9.12
C GLU A 324 43.01 -8.06 -8.35
N GLN A 325 44.11 -7.65 -7.71
CA GLN A 325 44.18 -6.37 -6.99
C GLN A 325 43.99 -5.16 -7.93
N ALA A 326 44.61 -5.19 -9.12
CA ALA A 326 44.48 -4.12 -10.11
C ALA A 326 43.05 -4.07 -10.69
N GLU A 327 42.45 -5.23 -10.97
CA GLU A 327 41.07 -5.34 -11.43
C GLU A 327 40.09 -4.81 -10.37
N LEU A 328 40.30 -5.15 -9.10
CA LEU A 328 39.47 -4.66 -7.99
C LEU A 328 39.57 -3.14 -7.80
N GLU A 329 40.75 -2.55 -8.04
CA GLU A 329 40.94 -1.09 -7.94
C GLU A 329 40.27 -0.34 -9.09
N GLU A 330 40.31 -0.90 -10.30
CA GLU A 330 39.54 -0.41 -11.42
C GLU A 330 38.02 -0.54 -11.17
N GLU A 331 37.58 -1.67 -10.62
CA GLU A 331 36.18 -1.90 -10.23
C GLU A 331 35.71 -0.92 -9.15
N LYS A 332 36.51 -0.69 -8.10
CA LYS A 332 36.21 0.31 -7.06
C LYS A 332 36.04 1.70 -7.67
N ALA A 333 36.97 2.13 -8.53
CA ALA A 333 36.89 3.44 -9.17
C ALA A 333 35.63 3.57 -10.04
N LYS A 334 35.29 2.54 -10.83
CA LYS A 334 34.07 2.52 -11.66
C LYS A 334 32.81 2.59 -10.81
N THR A 335 32.71 1.76 -9.78
CA THR A 335 31.53 1.66 -8.91
C THR A 335 31.29 2.95 -8.13
N LEU A 336 32.35 3.59 -7.60
CA LEU A 336 32.21 4.87 -6.89
C LEU A 336 31.77 6.01 -7.81
N VAL A 337 32.35 6.10 -9.02
CA VAL A 337 31.93 7.12 -10.00
C VAL A 337 30.49 6.88 -10.47
N PHE A 338 30.10 5.61 -10.64
CA PHE A 338 28.72 5.24 -10.97
C PHE A 338 27.76 5.70 -9.88
N GLU A 339 27.97 5.31 -8.62
CA GLU A 339 27.08 5.70 -7.51
C GLU A 339 27.03 7.21 -7.28
N GLN A 340 28.13 7.92 -7.51
CA GLN A 340 28.16 9.38 -7.43
C GLN A 340 27.28 10.05 -8.50
N ARG A 341 27.28 9.52 -9.73
CA ARG A 341 26.52 10.07 -10.87
C ARG A 341 25.12 9.51 -11.01
N ARG A 342 24.81 8.45 -10.27
CA ARG A 342 23.53 7.74 -10.31
C ARG A 342 22.31 8.66 -10.19
N PRO A 343 22.26 9.69 -9.32
CA PRO A 343 21.11 10.60 -9.27
C PRO A 343 20.91 11.40 -10.56
N GLU A 344 22.00 11.78 -11.24
CA GLU A 344 21.94 12.54 -12.50
C GLU A 344 21.45 11.67 -13.66
N GLN A 345 21.64 10.35 -13.56
CA GLN A 345 21.22 9.36 -14.56
C GLN A 345 19.76 8.91 -14.43
N LEU A 346 19.07 9.34 -13.37
CA LEU A 346 17.64 9.09 -13.22
C LEU A 346 16.85 9.88 -14.26
N GLU A 347 15.94 9.21 -14.95
CA GLU A 347 15.04 9.79 -15.93
C GLU A 347 13.63 9.19 -15.86
N ILE A 348 12.67 9.86 -16.50
CA ILE A 348 11.33 9.31 -16.69
C ILE A 348 11.39 8.31 -17.85
N SER A 349 11.39 7.02 -17.51
CA SER A 349 11.47 5.92 -18.47
C SER A 349 10.19 5.76 -19.28
N ARG A 350 9.05 5.89 -18.61
CA ARG A 350 7.73 5.75 -19.24
C ARG A 350 6.76 6.73 -18.62
N MET A 351 6.01 7.42 -19.48
CA MET A 351 4.89 8.26 -19.07
C MET A 351 3.72 7.92 -19.98
N GLU A 352 2.66 7.39 -19.39
CA GLU A 352 1.49 6.91 -20.13
C GLU A 352 0.20 7.31 -19.44
N ARG A 353 -0.74 7.89 -20.21
CA ARG A 353 -2.10 8.12 -19.74
C ARG A 353 -2.85 6.79 -19.73
N ILE A 354 -3.20 6.32 -18.54
CA ILE A 354 -4.02 5.11 -18.39
C ILE A 354 -5.45 5.44 -18.78
N ALA A 355 -6.02 6.49 -18.19
CA ALA A 355 -7.44 6.78 -18.26
C ALA A 355 -7.69 8.27 -18.44
N VAL A 356 -8.79 8.60 -19.09
CA VAL A 356 -9.36 9.94 -19.14
C VAL A 356 -10.86 9.85 -18.93
N ALA A 357 -11.40 10.76 -18.15
CA ALA A 357 -12.81 10.85 -17.84
C ALA A 357 -13.28 12.29 -17.89
N LEU A 358 -14.50 12.48 -18.36
CA LEU A 358 -15.20 13.75 -18.32
C LEU A 358 -16.19 13.71 -17.16
N VAL A 359 -16.15 14.69 -16.28
CA VAL A 359 -17.02 14.75 -15.11
C VAL A 359 -17.96 15.93 -15.24
N VAL A 360 -19.25 15.69 -15.02
CA VAL A 360 -20.29 16.70 -15.09
C VAL A 360 -20.95 16.89 -13.72
N PRO A 361 -21.34 18.12 -13.37
CA PRO A 361 -22.00 18.37 -12.09
C PRO A 361 -23.41 17.78 -12.07
N ASP A 362 -23.74 17.05 -11.00
CA ASP A 362 -25.10 16.56 -10.78
C ASP A 362 -25.51 16.58 -9.30
N PRO A 363 -26.08 17.69 -8.82
CA PRO A 363 -26.50 17.85 -7.42
C PRO A 363 -27.84 17.15 -7.12
N SER A 364 -28.23 16.16 -7.92
CA SER A 364 -29.46 15.43 -7.71
C SER A 364 -29.37 14.60 -6.41
N PRO A 365 -30.46 14.47 -5.63
CA PRO A 365 -30.45 13.70 -4.39
C PRO A 365 -29.97 12.25 -4.58
N GLU A 366 -30.34 11.63 -5.71
CA GLU A 366 -29.95 10.25 -6.06
C GLU A 366 -28.43 10.12 -6.26
N THR A 367 -27.80 11.08 -6.95
CA THR A 367 -26.35 11.10 -7.17
C THR A 367 -25.60 11.38 -5.86
N ILE A 368 -26.11 12.27 -5.01
CA ILE A 368 -25.54 12.53 -3.68
C ILE A 368 -25.59 11.25 -2.83
N GLU A 369 -26.74 10.59 -2.75
CA GLU A 369 -26.92 9.36 -1.97
C GLU A 369 -25.98 8.25 -2.45
N THR A 370 -25.86 8.08 -3.77
CA THR A 370 -24.95 7.09 -4.37
C THR A 370 -23.49 7.40 -4.08
N TYR A 371 -23.10 8.67 -4.17
CA TYR A 371 -21.74 9.11 -3.87
C TYR A 371 -21.39 8.87 -2.39
N ASP A 372 -22.27 9.26 -1.47
CA ASP A 372 -22.06 9.07 -0.04
C ASP A 372 -22.03 7.57 0.31
N LYS A 373 -22.88 6.76 -0.32
CA LYS A 373 -22.85 5.30 -0.19
C LYS A 373 -21.51 4.69 -0.63
N ASN A 374 -20.95 5.12 -1.76
CA ASN A 374 -19.64 4.64 -2.22
C ASN A 374 -18.52 4.95 -1.20
N ILE A 375 -18.59 6.13 -0.58
CA ILE A 375 -17.65 6.57 0.45
C ILE A 375 -17.83 5.75 1.74
N GLU A 376 -19.06 5.47 2.15
CA GLU A 376 -19.37 4.64 3.31
C GLU A 376 -18.95 3.18 3.11
N ASP A 377 -19.22 2.59 1.95
CA ASP A 377 -18.79 1.22 1.61
C ASP A 377 -17.26 1.09 1.70
N MET A 378 -16.52 2.10 1.25
CA MET A 378 -15.06 2.13 1.37
C MET A 378 -14.62 2.25 2.84
N ALA A 379 -15.27 3.11 3.62
CA ALA A 379 -14.98 3.26 5.04
C ALA A 379 -15.26 1.96 5.82
N MET A 380 -16.38 1.29 5.53
CA MET A 380 -16.77 -0.01 6.11
C MET A 380 -15.73 -1.08 5.84
N ARG A 381 -15.23 -1.18 4.62
CA ARG A 381 -14.16 -2.12 4.26
C ARG A 381 -12.87 -1.82 5.01
N ILE A 382 -12.48 -0.55 5.11
CA ILE A 382 -11.28 -0.14 5.85
C ILE A 382 -11.41 -0.48 7.34
N ALA A 383 -12.55 -0.17 7.95
CA ALA A 383 -12.84 -0.47 9.35
C ALA A 383 -12.81 -1.99 9.63
N ARG A 384 -13.43 -2.79 8.75
CA ARG A 384 -13.44 -4.26 8.86
C ARG A 384 -12.03 -4.83 8.80
N ASN A 385 -11.26 -4.46 7.78
CA ASN A 385 -9.89 -4.94 7.61
C ASN A 385 -9.00 -4.53 8.77
N PHE A 386 -9.15 -3.31 9.29
CA PHE A 386 -8.43 -2.88 10.48
C PHE A 386 -8.67 -3.81 11.69
N GLU A 387 -9.92 -4.17 11.98
CA GLU A 387 -10.23 -5.07 13.10
C GLU A 387 -9.66 -6.49 12.88
N VAL A 388 -9.75 -7.00 11.65
CA VAL A 388 -9.18 -8.31 11.28
C VAL A 388 -7.65 -8.28 11.42
N ASP A 389 -6.98 -7.24 10.95
CA ASP A 389 -5.52 -7.16 10.95
C ASP A 389 -4.94 -6.91 12.35
N ARG A 390 -5.48 -5.90 13.04
CA ARG A 390 -4.96 -5.41 14.32
C ARG A 390 -5.34 -6.34 15.47
N TYR A 391 -6.59 -6.78 15.52
CA TYR A 391 -7.13 -7.54 16.65
C TYR A 391 -7.38 -9.01 16.33
N LYS A 392 -7.06 -9.47 15.11
CA LYS A 392 -7.36 -10.84 14.64
C LYS A 392 -8.82 -11.19 14.92
N ALA A 393 -9.70 -10.22 14.69
CA ALA A 393 -11.10 -10.31 15.01
C ALA A 393 -11.87 -10.99 13.89
N ARG A 394 -12.97 -11.66 14.26
CA ARG A 394 -14.05 -11.99 13.32
C ARG A 394 -15.04 -10.83 13.34
N VAL A 395 -15.31 -10.25 12.18
CA VAL A 395 -16.12 -9.03 12.07
C VAL A 395 -17.39 -9.34 11.29
N TYR A 396 -18.53 -9.02 11.88
CA TYR A 396 -19.84 -9.24 11.28
C TYR A 396 -20.44 -7.91 10.85
N ASP A 397 -20.91 -7.84 9.61
CA ASP A 397 -21.69 -6.72 9.11
C ASP A 397 -23.13 -6.81 9.62
N VAL A 398 -23.54 -5.81 10.42
CA VAL A 398 -24.87 -5.71 11.00
C VAL A 398 -25.55 -4.38 10.64
N SER A 399 -25.01 -3.66 9.65
CA SER A 399 -25.49 -2.35 9.16
C SER A 399 -26.88 -2.38 8.52
N SER A 400 -27.42 -3.57 8.24
CA SER A 400 -28.73 -3.76 7.61
C SER A 400 -29.85 -3.04 8.38
N PRO A 401 -30.63 -2.15 7.73
CA PRO A 401 -31.66 -1.34 8.39
C PRO A 401 -32.71 -2.16 9.17
N HIS A 402 -32.97 -3.40 8.74
CA HIS A 402 -33.93 -4.31 9.37
C HIS A 402 -33.48 -4.83 10.75
N LEU A 403 -32.18 -4.77 11.07
CA LEU A 403 -31.66 -5.19 12.37
C LEU A 403 -31.71 -4.08 13.43
N ALA A 404 -31.77 -2.80 13.02
CA ALA A 404 -31.91 -1.61 13.87
C ALA A 404 -31.05 -1.62 15.16
N ARG A 405 -29.80 -2.11 15.07
CA ARG A 405 -28.91 -2.28 16.23
C ARG A 405 -28.24 -1.00 16.71
N GLY A 406 -28.22 0.03 15.86
CA GLY A 406 -27.58 1.32 16.16
C GLY A 406 -26.06 1.28 16.09
N TYR A 407 -25.47 0.35 15.33
CA TYR A 407 -24.06 0.27 14.95
C TYR A 407 -23.90 -0.60 13.69
N ASP A 408 -22.80 -0.42 12.96
CA ASP A 408 -22.58 -1.07 11.65
C ASP A 408 -21.86 -2.42 11.71
N LEU A 409 -20.85 -2.55 12.58
CA LEU A 409 -20.01 -3.75 12.67
C LEU A 409 -19.99 -4.32 14.09
N GLU A 410 -20.01 -5.65 14.18
CA GLU A 410 -19.76 -6.37 15.43
C GLU A 410 -18.40 -7.09 15.32
N SER A 411 -17.41 -6.65 16.11
CA SER A 411 -16.07 -7.22 16.10
C SER A 411 -15.86 -8.15 17.29
N HIS A 412 -15.55 -9.42 17.01
CA HIS A 412 -15.25 -10.46 17.99
C HIS A 412 -13.74 -10.69 17.99
N ARG A 413 -13.04 -10.03 18.91
CA ARG A 413 -11.59 -10.00 18.97
C ARG A 413 -11.03 -11.30 19.57
N CYS A 414 -9.78 -11.62 19.23
CA CYS A 414 -9.13 -12.86 19.69
C CYS A 414 -8.96 -12.95 21.22
N ASN A 415 -8.95 -11.81 21.91
CA ASN A 415 -8.91 -11.71 23.38
C ASN A 415 -10.28 -12.02 24.04
N GLY A 416 -11.31 -12.33 23.26
CA GLY A 416 -12.67 -12.61 23.75
C GLY A 416 -13.55 -11.36 23.89
N GLU A 417 -13.03 -10.17 23.62
CA GLU A 417 -13.84 -8.94 23.62
C GLU A 417 -14.79 -8.91 22.42
N LYS A 418 -16.01 -8.44 22.69
CA LYS A 418 -17.00 -8.12 21.66
C LYS A 418 -17.30 -6.65 21.73
N VAL A 419 -17.08 -5.95 20.62
CA VAL A 419 -17.28 -4.51 20.50
C VAL A 419 -18.23 -4.20 19.35
N ALA A 420 -19.04 -3.17 19.57
CA ALA A 420 -19.91 -2.56 18.58
C ALA A 420 -19.17 -1.38 17.95
N ILE A 421 -19.16 -1.31 16.62
CA ILE A 421 -18.43 -0.28 15.87
C ILE A 421 -19.39 0.40 14.90
N GLU A 422 -19.49 1.71 15.03
CA GLU A 422 -20.16 2.60 14.08
C GLU A 422 -19.13 3.18 13.12
N VAL A 423 -19.39 3.12 11.82
CA VAL A 423 -18.42 3.53 10.79
C VAL A 423 -18.97 4.70 10.00
N LYS A 424 -18.25 5.83 10.00
CA LYS A 424 -18.59 7.01 9.20
C LYS A 424 -17.50 7.28 8.17
N GLY A 425 -17.87 7.25 6.89
CA GLY A 425 -16.98 7.62 5.78
C GLY A 425 -17.15 9.08 5.38
N ARG A 426 -16.04 9.76 5.04
CA ARG A 426 -16.06 11.11 4.45
C ARG A 426 -15.04 11.21 3.33
N ALA A 427 -15.48 11.77 2.19
CA ALA A 427 -14.61 12.04 1.05
C ALA A 427 -13.42 12.95 1.41
N GLY A 428 -13.61 13.88 2.36
CA GLY A 428 -12.58 14.74 2.94
C GLY A 428 -12.80 14.92 4.45
N ARG A 429 -12.37 16.04 5.02
CA ARG A 429 -12.44 16.30 6.47
C ARG A 429 -13.67 17.12 6.89
N GLY A 430 -14.85 16.57 6.64
CA GLY A 430 -16.13 17.15 7.05
C GLY A 430 -16.61 16.66 8.43
N PRO A 431 -17.65 17.30 9.01
CA PRO A 431 -18.28 16.78 10.22
C PRO A 431 -18.98 15.44 9.97
N VAL A 432 -19.10 14.64 11.02
CA VAL A 432 -19.85 13.38 11.00
C VAL A 432 -21.11 13.50 11.84
N HIS A 433 -22.17 12.84 11.38
CA HIS A 433 -23.47 12.87 12.04
C HIS A 433 -23.82 11.48 12.52
N LEU A 434 -24.11 11.33 13.81
CA LEU A 434 -24.70 10.13 14.39
C LEU A 434 -26.22 10.23 14.33
N THR A 435 -26.91 9.14 13.99
CA THR A 435 -28.38 9.13 13.90
C THR A 435 -29.05 9.01 15.26
N GLU A 436 -30.38 9.17 15.30
CA GLU A 436 -31.19 9.01 16.53
C GLU A 436 -31.14 7.59 17.13
N ASN A 437 -30.72 6.59 16.35
CA ASN A 437 -30.54 5.22 16.83
C ASN A 437 -29.10 4.94 17.31
N GLU A 438 -28.11 5.55 16.66
CA GLU A 438 -26.68 5.37 16.99
C GLU A 438 -26.31 6.07 18.30
N TRP A 439 -26.78 7.30 18.52
CA TRP A 439 -26.39 8.06 19.70
C TRP A 439 -26.85 7.43 21.03
N PRO A 440 -28.13 7.02 21.20
CA PRO A 440 -28.55 6.33 22.42
C PRO A 440 -27.83 4.99 22.61
N THR A 441 -27.54 4.28 21.52
CA THR A 441 -26.80 3.01 21.58
C THR A 441 -25.38 3.24 22.08
N ALA A 442 -24.69 4.26 21.58
CA ALA A 442 -23.38 4.67 22.09
C ALA A 442 -23.41 5.03 23.59
N VAL A 443 -24.45 5.72 24.04
CA VAL A 443 -24.66 6.07 25.46
C VAL A 443 -24.90 4.84 26.33
N ASN A 444 -25.53 3.79 25.80
CA ASN A 444 -25.82 2.57 26.54
C ASN A 444 -24.65 1.60 26.57
N VAL A 445 -23.94 1.45 25.45
CA VAL A 445 -22.87 0.45 25.25
C VAL A 445 -21.49 0.97 25.70
N ARG A 446 -21.26 2.29 25.71
CA ARG A 446 -20.10 2.96 26.33
C ARG A 446 -18.75 2.43 25.87
N ASP A 447 -18.00 1.80 26.78
CA ASP A 447 -16.63 1.30 26.60
C ASP A 447 -16.52 0.24 25.50
N LYS A 448 -17.64 -0.43 25.19
CA LYS A 448 -17.72 -1.40 24.09
C LYS A 448 -18.21 -0.81 22.78
N TYR A 449 -18.53 0.49 22.75
CA TYR A 449 -18.95 1.20 21.55
C TYR A 449 -17.79 2.04 21.00
N TRP A 450 -17.51 1.84 19.73
CA TRP A 450 -16.46 2.54 19.01
C TRP A 450 -17.05 3.33 17.85
N LEU A 451 -16.56 4.54 17.64
CA LEU A 451 -16.81 5.32 16.44
C LEU A 451 -15.56 5.32 15.57
N TYR A 452 -15.66 4.71 14.40
CA TYR A 452 -14.60 4.64 13.39
C TYR A 452 -14.93 5.67 12.31
N VAL A 453 -14.11 6.70 12.19
CA VAL A 453 -14.27 7.74 11.18
C VAL A 453 -13.16 7.62 10.16
N VAL A 454 -13.51 7.26 8.93
CA VAL A 454 -12.58 7.24 7.81
C VAL A 454 -12.76 8.54 7.02
N VAL A 455 -11.74 9.39 7.03
CA VAL A 455 -11.73 10.63 6.24
C VAL A 455 -10.82 10.48 5.04
N ASP A 456 -10.88 11.47 4.14
CA ASP A 456 -10.01 11.53 2.97
C ASP A 456 -10.20 10.28 2.08
N CYS A 457 -11.42 9.71 2.10
CA CYS A 457 -11.81 8.53 1.34
C CYS A 457 -11.58 8.73 -0.18
N ALA A 458 -11.86 9.92 -0.71
CA ALA A 458 -11.63 10.21 -2.14
C ALA A 458 -10.14 10.40 -2.49
N THR A 459 -9.26 10.40 -1.48
CA THR A 459 -7.84 10.68 -1.64
C THR A 459 -6.99 9.59 -0.99
N ASN A 460 -6.43 9.84 0.19
CA ASN A 460 -5.70 8.87 1.01
C ASN A 460 -6.48 8.59 2.30
N PRO A 461 -7.30 7.51 2.33
CA PRO A 461 -8.17 7.23 3.46
C PRO A 461 -7.40 7.12 4.77
N THR A 462 -7.85 7.85 5.80
CA THR A 462 -7.27 7.78 7.14
C THR A 462 -8.34 7.40 8.15
N LEU A 463 -8.12 6.31 8.90
CA LEU A 463 -9.04 5.81 9.92
C LEU A 463 -8.71 6.42 11.31
N TYR A 464 -9.69 7.06 11.93
CA TYR A 464 -9.66 7.52 13.32
C TYR A 464 -10.64 6.71 14.17
N ARG A 465 -10.21 6.31 15.37
CA ARG A 465 -10.98 5.40 16.23
C ARG A 465 -11.23 6.04 17.58
N VAL A 466 -12.48 6.24 17.96
CA VAL A 466 -12.85 6.83 19.25
C VAL A 466 -13.63 5.82 20.08
N GLN A 467 -13.06 5.39 21.21
CA GLN A 467 -13.76 4.57 22.19
C GLN A 467 -14.67 5.44 23.07
N ASP A 468 -15.88 4.96 23.37
CA ASP A 468 -16.90 5.69 24.13
C ASP A 468 -17.12 7.13 23.59
N PRO A 469 -17.56 7.27 22.33
CA PRO A 469 -17.81 8.58 21.73
C PRO A 469 -18.86 9.38 22.52
N ALA A 470 -19.82 8.69 23.14
CA ALA A 470 -20.85 9.30 23.99
C ALA A 470 -20.30 9.95 25.27
N PHE A 471 -19.11 9.56 25.75
CA PHE A 471 -18.43 10.26 26.83
C PHE A 471 -17.38 11.24 26.28
N LYS A 472 -16.52 10.80 25.36
CA LYS A 472 -15.38 11.60 24.89
C LYS A 472 -15.78 12.80 24.03
N LEU A 473 -16.86 12.68 23.27
CA LEU A 473 -17.31 13.72 22.33
C LEU A 473 -18.51 14.51 22.88
N ALA A 474 -19.34 13.90 23.75
CA ALA A 474 -20.54 14.55 24.29
C ALA A 474 -20.27 15.63 25.36
N VAL A 475 -19.08 15.66 25.97
CA VAL A 475 -18.76 16.64 27.03
C VAL A 475 -18.75 18.09 26.53
N LYS A 476 -18.80 18.33 25.20
CA LYS A 476 -18.80 19.68 24.61
C LYS A 476 -20.13 20.14 24.00
N SER A 477 -21.15 19.29 23.88
CA SER A 477 -22.46 19.69 23.32
C SER A 477 -23.56 18.78 23.87
N ARG A 478 -24.47 19.35 24.66
CA ARG A 478 -25.46 18.60 25.45
C ARG A 478 -26.63 18.02 24.63
N LYS A 479 -26.44 17.76 23.32
CA LYS A 479 -27.35 17.18 22.31
C LYS A 479 -26.83 17.54 20.89
N SER A 480 -25.61 17.16 20.50
CA SER A 480 -25.26 17.25 19.07
C SER A 480 -25.03 15.87 18.48
N PHE A 481 -25.95 15.49 17.60
CA PHE A 481 -25.79 14.41 16.64
C PHE A 481 -24.61 14.68 15.69
N THR A 482 -24.17 15.94 15.58
CA THR A 482 -23.01 16.35 14.78
C THR A 482 -21.73 16.37 15.62
N VAL A 483 -20.69 15.70 15.13
CA VAL A 483 -19.34 15.69 15.71
C VAL A 483 -18.38 16.33 14.70
N ASN A 484 -17.59 17.31 15.17
CA ASN A 484 -16.54 17.93 14.35
C ASN A 484 -15.34 16.98 14.23
N ILE A 485 -14.76 16.86 13.03
CA ILE A 485 -13.58 16.02 12.80
C ILE A 485 -12.39 16.40 13.70
N GLY A 486 -12.22 17.68 14.03
CA GLY A 486 -11.17 18.12 14.94
C GLY A 486 -11.33 17.59 16.37
N ASP A 487 -12.56 17.30 16.81
CA ASP A 487 -12.80 16.62 18.10
C ASP A 487 -12.56 15.11 17.98
N VAL A 488 -12.93 14.48 16.86
CA VAL A 488 -12.63 13.07 16.58
C VAL A 488 -11.12 12.83 16.60
N ILE A 489 -10.33 13.64 15.89
CA ILE A 489 -8.86 13.49 15.83
C ILE A 489 -8.24 13.63 17.22
N ARG A 490 -8.72 14.57 18.05
CA ARG A 490 -8.20 14.78 19.40
C ARG A 490 -8.60 13.68 20.38
N ALA A 491 -9.77 13.08 20.19
CA ALA A 491 -10.31 12.01 21.04
C ALA A 491 -9.92 10.62 20.55
N ALA A 492 -9.34 10.50 19.36
CA ALA A 492 -8.94 9.25 18.76
C ALA A 492 -7.90 8.54 19.63
N GLU A 493 -8.05 7.23 19.76
CA GLU A 493 -7.03 6.42 20.42
C GLU A 493 -5.72 6.50 19.64
N PRO A 494 -4.57 6.63 20.34
CA PRO A 494 -3.29 6.46 19.70
C PRO A 494 -3.19 5.03 19.12
N ASP A 495 -2.48 4.91 18.00
CA ASP A 495 -2.21 3.62 17.36
C ASP A 495 -1.17 2.77 18.09
#